data_AF-A0A1F6HLD2-F1
#
_entry.id   AF-A0A1F6HLD2-F1
#
_cell.length_a   1.000
_cell.length_b   1.000
_cell.length_c   1.000
_cell.angle_alpha   90.00
_cell.angle_beta   90.00
_cell.angle_gamma   90.00
#
_symmetry.space_group_name_H-M   'P 1'
#
loop_
_entity.id
_entity.type
_entity.pdbx_description
1 polymer ?
#
loop_
_entity_poly.entity_id
_entity_poly.type
_entity_poly.pdbx_seq_one_letter_code
_entity_poly.pdbx_strand_id
1 'polypeptide(L)'
;MRILSYKNVLFFFLLVSVVLESTLISFPLFLILSIILFLLDNSVKTMFYIFFMSLILDSVHAERVGVSAIFIFTSFLLLNFYKKGFEITDLKAVVFVIFISSFLYSKVVGYNPGFIFSIAAVTFFSFIFLRFIRRKIFLW
;
A
#
# COMPACT_ATOMS: atom_id res chain seq x y z
N MET A 1 -1.87 22.87 20.02
CA MET A 1 -1.10 21.79 19.34
C MET A 1 -2.05 21.13 18.34
N ARG A 2 -1.96 21.46 17.04
CA ARG A 2 -2.83 20.84 16.01
C ARG A 2 -2.44 19.37 15.93
N ILE A 3 -3.35 18.48 16.34
CA ILE A 3 -3.25 17.04 16.10
C ILE A 3 -2.98 16.88 14.60
N LEU A 4 -1.82 16.32 14.23
CA LEU A 4 -1.55 15.98 12.83
C LEU A 4 -2.73 15.15 12.32
N SER A 5 -3.34 15.57 11.22
CA SER A 5 -4.31 14.73 10.53
C SER A 5 -3.64 13.39 10.20
N TYR A 6 -4.31 12.27 10.46
CA TYR A 6 -3.81 10.92 10.20
C TYR A 6 -3.28 10.76 8.77
N LYS A 7 -3.83 11.53 7.82
CA LYS A 7 -3.36 11.63 6.44
C LYS A 7 -1.90 12.09 6.35
N ASN A 8 -1.53 13.16 7.07
CA ASN A 8 -0.17 13.70 7.06
C ASN A 8 0.83 12.70 7.63
N VAL A 9 0.43 11.97 8.68
CA VAL A 9 1.24 10.90 9.27
C VAL A 9 1.45 9.76 8.28
N LEU A 10 0.41 9.35 7.54
CA LEU A 10 0.53 8.32 6.51
C LEU A 10 1.37 8.78 5.33
N PHE A 11 1.23 10.02 4.87
CA PHE A 11 2.10 10.58 3.83
C PHE A 11 3.57 10.61 4.27
N PHE A 12 3.83 10.95 5.53
CA PHE A 12 5.17 10.87 6.10
C PHE A 12 5.70 9.43 6.10
N PHE A 13 4.91 8.44 6.53
CA PHE A 13 5.31 7.03 6.46
C PHE A 13 5.52 6.54 5.03
N LEU A 14 4.74 7.04 4.08
CA LEU A 14 4.88 6.70 2.66
C LEU A 14 6.21 7.24 2.10
N LEU A 15 6.59 8.47 2.45
CA LEU A 15 7.93 9.01 2.14
C LEU A 15 9.05 8.20 2.78
N VAL A 16 8.94 7.89 4.07
CA VAL A 16 9.92 7.06 4.78
C VAL A 16 10.04 5.68 4.13
N SER A 17 8.93 5.10 3.68
CA SER A 17 8.95 3.80 3.01
C SER A 17 9.72 3.79 1.70
N VAL A 18 9.69 4.89 0.93
CA VAL A 18 10.51 5.02 -0.29
C VAL A 18 12.00 4.91 0.05
N VAL A 19 12.43 5.60 1.11
CA VAL A 19 13.84 5.58 1.55
C VAL A 19 14.21 4.21 2.11
N LEU A 20 13.38 3.64 2.98
CA LEU A 20 13.64 2.33 3.60
C LEU A 20 13.72 1.22 2.56
N GLU A 21 12.78 1.19 1.62
CA GLU A 21 12.70 0.15 0.59
C GLU A 21 13.87 0.25 -0.40
N SER A 22 14.36 1.46 -0.68
CA SER A 22 15.51 1.68 -1.56
C SER A 22 16.87 1.40 -0.95
N THR A 23 17.00 1.49 0.38
CA THR A 23 18.33 1.48 1.02
C THR A 23 18.56 0.35 2.02
N LEU A 24 17.52 -0.09 2.74
CA LEU A 24 17.69 -0.90 3.95
C LEU A 24 16.87 -2.19 3.93
N ILE A 25 15.72 -2.19 3.27
CA ILE A 25 14.73 -3.27 3.38
C ILE A 25 14.28 -3.71 1.98
N SER A 26 14.60 -4.94 1.58
CA SER A 26 14.08 -5.56 0.35
C SER A 26 12.66 -6.09 0.55
N PHE A 27 11.72 -5.19 0.86
CA PHE A 27 10.34 -5.51 1.17
C PHE A 27 9.38 -4.45 0.61
N PRO A 28 8.23 -4.82 0.02
CA PRO A 28 7.34 -3.90 -0.68
C PRO A 28 6.48 -3.03 0.26
N LEU A 29 7.13 -2.29 1.17
CA LEU A 29 6.48 -1.40 2.14
C LEU A 29 5.68 -0.31 1.43
N PHE A 30 6.27 0.29 0.40
CA PHE A 30 5.67 1.41 -0.31
C PHE A 30 4.35 1.01 -0.96
N LEU A 31 4.30 -0.15 -1.60
CA LEU A 31 3.10 -0.69 -2.22
C LEU A 31 1.99 -0.93 -1.17
N ILE A 32 2.34 -1.57 -0.05
CA ILE A 32 1.37 -1.87 1.02
C ILE A 32 0.80 -0.58 1.61
N LEU A 33 1.65 0.39 1.94
CA LEU A 33 1.23 1.67 2.50
C LEU A 33 0.41 2.49 1.50
N SER A 34 0.75 2.43 0.21
CA SER A 34 -0.01 3.07 -0.86
C SER A 34 -1.44 2.53 -0.94
N ILE A 35 -1.62 1.20 -0.85
CA ILE A 35 -2.94 0.57 -0.83
C ILE A 35 -3.72 0.96 0.43
N ILE A 36 -3.08 0.98 1.61
CA ILE A 36 -3.73 1.40 2.86
C ILE A 36 -4.17 2.86 2.77
N LEU A 37 -3.30 3.75 2.29
CA LEU A 37 -3.61 5.17 2.16
C LEU A 37 -4.77 5.40 1.19
N PHE A 38 -4.78 4.67 0.07
CA PHE A 38 -5.87 4.70 -0.91
C PHE A 38 -7.23 4.28 -0.32
N LEU A 39 -7.25 3.28 0.55
CA LEU A 39 -8.47 2.83 1.21
C LEU A 39 -9.02 3.86 2.20
N LEU A 40 -8.14 4.61 2.86
CA LEU A 40 -8.50 5.66 3.82
C LEU A 40 -8.87 6.97 3.13
N ASP A 41 -8.26 7.27 1.97
CA ASP A 41 -8.47 8.50 1.22
C ASP A 41 -8.43 8.26 -0.29
N ASN A 42 -9.59 7.92 -0.86
CA ASN A 42 -9.77 7.66 -2.29
C ASN A 42 -9.84 8.94 -3.14
N SER A 43 -9.11 10.00 -2.75
CA SER A 43 -9.10 11.26 -3.48
C SER A 43 -8.19 11.19 -4.70
N VAL A 44 -8.55 11.89 -5.79
CA VAL A 44 -7.71 12.00 -7.00
C VAL A 44 -6.33 12.56 -6.66
N LYS A 45 -6.26 13.50 -5.71
CA LYS A 45 -4.99 14.06 -5.23
C LYS A 45 -4.08 12.97 -4.65
N THR A 46 -4.63 12.10 -3.79
CA THR A 46 -3.89 10.98 -3.18
C THR A 46 -3.35 10.04 -4.25
N MET A 47 -4.15 9.69 -5.27
CA MET A 47 -3.69 8.87 -6.39
C MET A 47 -2.53 9.51 -7.15
N PHE A 48 -2.61 10.81 -7.46
CA PHE A 48 -1.52 11.52 -8.12
C PHE A 48 -0.23 11.53 -7.29
N TYR A 49 -0.32 11.78 -5.98
CA TYR A 49 0.85 11.72 -5.10
C TYR A 49 1.50 10.35 -5.10
N ILE A 50 0.71 9.29 -4.96
CA ILE A 50 1.22 7.92 -4.97
C ILE A 50 1.84 7.58 -6.33
N PHE A 51 1.25 8.01 -7.44
CA PHE A 51 1.81 7.86 -8.77
C PHE A 51 3.20 8.49 -8.89
N PHE A 52 3.35 9.77 -8.53
CA PHE A 52 4.65 10.44 -8.61
C PHE A 52 5.68 9.79 -7.69
N MET A 53 5.29 9.43 -6.46
CA MET A 53 6.19 8.74 -5.54
C MET A 53 6.62 7.36 -6.05
N SER A 54 5.73 6.65 -6.75
CA SER A 54 6.07 5.34 -7.34
C SER A 54 7.11 5.45 -8.46
N LEU A 55 7.06 6.52 -9.27
CA LEU A 55 8.08 6.78 -10.29
C LEU A 55 9.43 7.14 -9.66
N ILE A 56 9.40 7.90 -8.56
CA ILE A 56 10.60 8.22 -7.78
C ILE A 56 11.19 6.93 -7.20
N LEU A 57 10.37 6.05 -6.62
CA LEU A 57 10.81 4.76 -6.08
C LEU A 57 11.53 3.93 -7.15
N ASP A 58 10.88 3.72 -8.30
CA ASP A 58 11.48 2.95 -9.41
C ASP A 58 12.81 3.55 -9.87
N SER A 59 12.89 4.89 -9.93
CA SER A 59 14.12 5.60 -10.31
C SER A 59 15.25 5.42 -9.28
N VAL A 60 14.90 5.43 -7.99
CA VAL A 60 15.88 5.26 -6.89
C VAL A 60 16.37 3.81 -6.82
N HIS A 61 15.51 2.83 -7.07
CA HIS A 61 15.91 1.41 -7.15
C HIS A 61 16.72 1.07 -8.40
N ALA A 62 16.92 2.02 -9.32
CA ALA A 62 17.49 1.78 -10.65
C ALA A 62 16.76 0.65 -11.41
N GLU A 63 15.46 0.51 -11.13
CA GLU A 63 14.60 -0.45 -11.81
C GLU A 63 13.92 0.14 -13.04
N ARG A 64 13.15 -0.70 -13.74
CA ARG A 64 12.33 -0.23 -14.86
C ARG A 64 11.28 0.75 -14.34
N VAL A 65 11.41 2.01 -14.75
CA VAL A 65 10.47 3.07 -14.40
C VAL A 65 9.05 2.68 -14.79
N GLY A 66 8.13 2.77 -13.83
CA GLY A 66 6.70 2.51 -14.00
C GLY A 66 6.22 1.16 -13.44
N VAL A 67 7.10 0.26 -13.00
CA VAL A 67 6.68 -1.03 -12.43
C VAL A 67 5.87 -0.84 -11.16
N SER A 68 6.35 -0.02 -10.21
CA SER A 68 5.61 0.30 -8.98
C SER A 68 4.25 0.92 -9.28
N ALA A 69 4.21 1.88 -10.21
CA ALA A 69 2.97 2.53 -10.64
C ALA A 69 1.96 1.51 -11.18
N ILE A 70 2.38 0.60 -12.06
CA ILE A 70 1.49 -0.41 -12.65
C ILE A 70 0.87 -1.30 -11.56
N PHE A 71 1.68 -1.80 -10.63
CA PHE A 71 1.18 -2.67 -9.56
C PHE A 71 0.21 -1.95 -8.63
N ILE A 72 0.51 -0.71 -8.26
CA ILE A 72 -0.36 0.11 -7.41
C ILE A 72 -1.69 0.40 -8.12
N PHE A 73 -1.66 0.87 -9.36
CA PHE A 73 -2.88 1.20 -10.10
C PHE A 73 -3.73 -0.03 -10.40
N THR A 74 -3.10 -1.16 -10.71
CA THR A 74 -3.81 -2.45 -10.86
C THR A 74 -4.50 -2.82 -9.54
N SER A 75 -3.81 -2.68 -8.41
CA SER A 75 -4.40 -2.90 -7.08
C SER A 75 -5.58 -1.97 -6.81
N PHE A 76 -5.47 -0.68 -7.16
CA PHE A 76 -6.54 0.29 -6.99
C PHE A 76 -7.75 -0.02 -7.86
N LEU A 77 -7.54 -0.44 -9.11
CA LEU A 77 -8.60 -0.87 -10.00
C LEU A 77 -9.32 -2.10 -9.45
N LEU A 78 -8.59 -3.13 -9.01
CA LEU A 78 -9.18 -4.31 -8.39
C LEU A 78 -10.00 -3.96 -7.16
N LEU A 79 -9.48 -3.10 -6.29
CA LEU A 79 -10.21 -2.62 -5.11
C LEU A 79 -11.44 -1.81 -5.50
N ASN A 80 -11.37 -0.94 -6.49
CA ASN A 80 -12.52 -0.15 -6.94
C ASN A 80 -13.60 -1.02 -7.60
N PHE A 81 -13.23 -2.03 -8.38
CA PHE A 81 -14.18 -3.00 -8.92
C PHE A 81 -14.82 -3.79 -7.79
N TYR A 82 -14.03 -4.25 -6.82
CA TYR A 82 -14.55 -4.93 -5.64
C TYR A 82 -15.54 -4.05 -4.87
N LYS A 83 -15.20 -2.79 -4.60
CA LYS A 83 -16.07 -1.82 -3.92
C LYS A 83 -17.38 -1.55 -4.66
N LYS A 84 -17.39 -1.64 -6.00
CA LYS A 84 -18.59 -1.42 -6.83
C LYS A 84 -19.49 -2.65 -6.89
N GLY A 85 -18.91 -3.85 -6.91
CA GLY A 85 -19.64 -5.11 -6.98
C GLY A 85 -20.09 -5.65 -5.61
N PHE A 86 -19.34 -5.34 -4.55
CA PHE A 86 -19.55 -5.80 -3.19
C PHE A 86 -19.39 -4.62 -2.22
N GLU A 87 -20.21 -4.55 -1.18
CA GLU A 87 -20.01 -3.54 -0.15
C GLU A 87 -18.61 -3.70 0.48
N ILE A 88 -17.91 -2.58 0.65
CA ILE A 88 -16.50 -2.42 1.10
C ILE A 88 -16.23 -3.07 2.48
N THR A 89 -17.25 -3.68 3.08
CA THR A 89 -17.22 -4.20 4.44
C THR A 89 -16.34 -5.44 4.59
N ASP A 90 -15.99 -6.13 3.51
CA ASP A 90 -15.11 -7.30 3.62
C ASP A 90 -13.62 -6.93 3.57
N LEU A 91 -13.04 -6.78 4.77
CA LEU A 91 -11.59 -6.59 4.96
C LEU A 91 -10.76 -7.76 4.41
N LYS A 92 -11.35 -8.95 4.21
CA LYS A 92 -10.62 -10.10 3.66
C LYS A 92 -10.18 -9.87 2.23
N ALA A 93 -11.06 -9.31 1.39
CA ALA A 93 -10.75 -9.01 0.00
C ALA A 93 -9.63 -7.96 -0.11
N VAL A 94 -9.67 -6.94 0.75
CA VAL A 94 -8.60 -5.94 0.84
C VAL A 94 -7.25 -6.60 1.16
N VAL A 95 -7.21 -7.44 2.19
CA VAL A 95 -5.97 -8.12 2.61
C VAL A 95 -5.46 -9.06 1.52
N PHE A 96 -6.37 -9.75 0.85
CA PHE A 96 -6.04 -10.63 -0.27
C PHE A 96 -5.39 -9.84 -1.42
N VAL A 97 -5.93 -8.67 -1.78
CA VAL A 97 -5.33 -7.80 -2.79
C VAL A 97 -3.95 -7.32 -2.35
N ILE A 98 -3.79 -6.87 -1.09
CA ILE A 98 -2.48 -6.46 -0.56
C ILE A 98 -1.49 -7.63 -0.63
N PHE A 99 -1.91 -8.84 -0.24
CA PHE A 99 -1.06 -10.03 -0.24
C PHE A 99 -0.60 -10.39 -1.65
N ILE A 100 -1.53 -10.58 -2.58
CA ILE A 100 -1.22 -10.97 -3.96
C ILE A 100 -0.38 -9.90 -4.65
N SER A 101 -0.75 -8.63 -4.51
CA SER A 101 -0.04 -7.54 -5.18
C SER A 101 1.38 -7.40 -4.64
N SER A 102 1.57 -7.50 -3.32
CA SER A 102 2.90 -7.46 -2.69
C SER A 102 3.74 -8.68 -3.09
N PHE A 103 3.13 -9.87 -3.13
CA PHE A 103 3.82 -11.10 -3.54
C PHE A 103 4.27 -11.03 -5.00
N LEU A 104 3.38 -10.67 -5.93
CA LEU A 104 3.71 -10.56 -7.35
C LEU A 104 4.73 -9.44 -7.60
N TYR A 105 4.58 -8.29 -6.97
CA TYR A 105 5.54 -7.19 -7.06
C TYR A 105 6.91 -7.64 -6.56
N SER A 106 6.99 -8.31 -5.40
CA SER A 106 8.25 -8.83 -4.87
C SER A 106 8.96 -9.79 -5.83
N LYS A 107 8.20 -10.56 -6.62
CA LYS A 107 8.75 -11.49 -7.61
C LYS A 107 9.30 -10.78 -8.84
N VAL A 108 8.64 -9.71 -9.28
CA VAL A 108 9.06 -8.92 -10.46
C VAL A 108 10.29 -8.09 -10.18
N VAL A 109 10.33 -7.45 -9.01
CA VAL A 109 11.43 -6.60 -8.49
C VAL A 109 12.60 -7.48 -8.00
N GLY A 110 12.42 -8.80 -7.92
CA GLY A 110 13.50 -9.72 -7.56
C GLY A 110 13.87 -9.70 -6.07
N TYR A 111 12.93 -9.34 -5.18
CA TYR A 111 13.14 -9.47 -3.74
C TYR A 111 13.35 -10.92 -3.32
N ASN A 112 14.07 -11.12 -2.21
CA ASN A 112 14.44 -12.45 -1.75
C ASN A 112 13.17 -13.30 -1.47
N PRO A 113 13.07 -14.50 -2.07
CA PRO A 113 11.90 -15.38 -1.89
C PRO A 113 11.64 -15.81 -0.45
N GLY A 114 12.62 -15.71 0.46
CA GLY A 114 12.44 -15.94 1.90
C GLY A 114 11.49 -14.97 2.59
N PHE A 115 11.14 -13.84 1.97
CA PHE A 115 10.25 -12.83 2.54
C PHE A 115 8.75 -13.16 2.45
N ILE A 116 8.35 -14.31 1.90
CA ILE A 116 6.93 -14.71 1.84
C ILE A 116 6.28 -14.69 3.23
N PHE A 117 6.98 -15.17 4.26
CA PHE A 117 6.50 -15.13 5.64
C PHE A 117 6.37 -13.70 6.17
N SER A 118 7.30 -12.81 5.80
CA SER A 118 7.24 -11.39 6.14
C SER A 118 6.07 -10.69 5.44
N ILE A 119 5.81 -11.02 4.17
CA ILE A 119 4.67 -10.49 3.40
C ILE A 119 3.39 -10.93 4.09
N ALA A 120 3.25 -12.23 4.36
CA ALA A 120 2.11 -12.79 5.07
C ALA A 120 1.88 -12.11 6.43
N ALA A 121 2.94 -11.95 7.24
CA ALA A 121 2.87 -11.29 8.54
C ALA A 121 2.41 -9.83 8.42
N VAL A 122 2.98 -9.05 7.50
CA VAL A 122 2.58 -7.65 7.30
C VAL A 122 1.15 -7.53 6.79
N THR A 123 0.69 -8.42 5.89
CA THR A 123 -0.73 -8.44 5.51
C THR A 123 -1.65 -8.77 6.68
N PHE A 124 -1.23 -9.70 7.55
CA PHE A 124 -1.98 -10.03 8.76
C PHE A 124 -2.03 -8.85 9.74
N PHE A 125 -0.91 -8.15 9.96
CA PHE A 125 -0.88 -6.92 10.75
C PHE A 125 -1.72 -5.81 10.11
N SER A 126 -1.68 -5.67 8.79
CA SER A 126 -2.51 -4.71 8.05
C SER A 126 -4.01 -5.01 8.22
N PHE A 127 -4.41 -6.29 8.24
CA PHE A 127 -5.78 -6.70 8.57
C PHE A 127 -6.20 -6.24 9.96
N ILE A 128 -5.38 -6.50 10.98
CA ILE A 128 -5.65 -6.11 12.37
C ILE A 128 -5.74 -4.59 12.48
N PHE A 129 -4.79 -3.88 11.88
CA PHE A 129 -4.73 -2.42 11.88
C PHE A 129 -5.95 -1.79 11.21
N LEU A 130 -6.32 -2.24 10.02
CA LEU A 130 -7.51 -1.77 9.30
C LEU A 130 -8.80 -2.07 10.09
N ARG A 131 -8.88 -3.24 10.74
CA ARG A 131 -10.00 -3.58 11.62
C ARG A 131 -10.10 -2.62 12.81
N PHE A 132 -8.98 -2.24 13.40
CA PHE A 132 -8.93 -1.30 14.53
C PHE A 132 -9.30 0.13 14.11
N ILE A 133 -8.74 0.63 13.00
CA ILE A 133 -9.08 1.95 12.46
C ILE A 133 -10.56 2.02 12.10
N ARG A 134 -11.08 1.00 11.39
CA ARG A 134 -12.48 0.98 10.99
C ARG A 134 -13.42 1.02 12.18
N ARG A 135 -13.10 0.32 13.29
CA ARG A 135 -13.87 0.41 14.54
C ARG A 135 -13.91 1.83 15.10
N LYS A 136 -12.83 2.61 14.98
CA LYS A 136 -12.81 4.01 15.43
C LYS A 136 -13.52 4.97 14.48
N ILE A 137 -13.51 4.70 13.17
CA ILE A 137 -14.19 5.53 12.16
C ILE A 137 -15.71 5.32 12.15
N PHE A 138 -16.20 4.11 12.50
CA PHE A 138 -17.64 3.78 12.55
C PHE A 138 -18.30 3.99 13.93
N LEU A 139 -17.55 4.50 14.92
CA LEU A 139 -18.06 4.89 16.25
C LEU A 139 -18.31 6.42 16.35
N TRP A 140 -18.27 7.12 15.21
CA TRP A 140 -18.73 8.49 14.99
C TRP A 140 -19.60 8.49 13.73
#